data_AF-G9NA89-F1
#
_entry.id   AF-G9NA89-F1
#
_cell.length_a   1.000
_cell.length_b   1.000
_cell.length_c   1.000
_cell.angle_alpha   90.00
_cell.angle_beta   90.00
_cell.angle_gamma   90.00
#
_symmetry.space_group_name_H-M   'P 1'
#
loop_
_entity.id
_entity.type
_entity.pdbx_description
1 polymer ?
#
loop_
_entity_poly.entity_id
_entity_poly.type
_entity_poly.pdbx_seq_one_letter_code
_entity_poly.pdbx_strand_id
1 'polypeptide(L)'
;MPKVAASKRGAKDGGKKRTKKDPNAPKRGLSAYMFFANEQRENVREENPGISFGQVGKLLGERWKALNDKQRAPYEAKAAADKKRYEDEKQAYNADQEEDSS
;
A
#
# COMPACT_ATOMS: atom_id res chain seq x y z
N MET A 1 11.34 18.46 -32.81
CA MET A 1 11.31 17.14 -32.13
C MET A 1 10.25 17.23 -31.03
N PRO A 2 9.06 16.61 -31.14
CA PRO A 2 8.04 16.79 -30.11
C PRO A 2 7.78 15.52 -29.27
N LYS A 3 7.48 15.78 -27.98
CA LYS A 3 6.77 14.96 -26.98
C LYS A 3 7.61 14.09 -26.03
N VAL A 4 7.82 14.61 -24.82
CA VAL A 4 7.44 13.90 -23.59
C VAL A 4 6.97 14.90 -22.54
N ALA A 5 5.65 15.03 -22.45
CA ALA A 5 4.98 15.68 -21.33
C ALA A 5 5.10 14.79 -20.10
N ALA A 6 6.03 15.11 -19.19
CA ALA A 6 6.08 14.50 -17.87
C ALA A 6 4.95 15.07 -17.01
N SER A 7 3.80 14.40 -17.03
CA SER A 7 2.62 14.72 -16.23
C SER A 7 2.93 14.67 -14.73
N LYS A 8 2.84 15.86 -14.14
CA LYS A 8 2.53 16.21 -12.75
C LYS A 8 2.10 15.02 -11.86
N ARG A 9 2.96 14.62 -10.91
CA ARG A 9 2.55 13.96 -9.67
C ARG A 9 3.09 14.74 -8.49
N GLY A 10 2.23 15.58 -7.91
CA GLY A 10 2.51 16.35 -6.72
C GLY A 10 2.75 15.45 -5.53
N ALA A 11 3.98 15.47 -5.02
CA ALA A 11 4.25 15.07 -3.65
C ALA A 11 3.95 16.29 -2.76
N LYS A 12 2.71 16.40 -2.27
CA LYS A 12 2.47 17.09 -1.00
C LYS A 12 3.01 16.16 0.09
N ASP A 13 4.28 16.33 0.44
CA ASP A 13 4.81 15.84 1.71
C ASP A 13 4.22 16.70 2.84
N GLY A 14 2.95 16.48 3.11
CA GLY A 14 2.32 16.91 4.34
C GLY A 14 2.59 15.83 5.36
N GLY A 15 3.61 16.03 6.19
CA GLY A 15 3.90 15.22 7.37
C GLY A 15 2.67 15.15 8.27
N LYS A 16 1.76 14.22 7.98
CA LYS A 16 0.63 13.90 8.83
C LYS A 16 1.26 13.14 10.00
N LYS A 17 1.53 13.88 11.09
CA LYS A 17 1.76 13.34 12.44
C LYS A 17 0.95 12.06 12.53
N ARG A 18 1.62 10.93 12.74
CA ARG A 18 0.94 9.67 13.08
C ARG A 18 0.24 9.95 14.41
N THR A 19 -0.99 10.47 14.34
CA THR A 19 -1.96 10.33 15.42
C THR A 19 -1.89 8.87 15.79
N LYS A 20 -1.54 8.60 17.06
CA LYS A 20 -1.49 7.27 17.64
C LYS A 20 -2.75 6.57 17.14
N LYS A 21 -2.60 5.63 16.20
CA LYS A 21 -3.72 4.78 15.80
C LYS A 21 -4.11 4.11 17.10
N ASP A 22 -5.35 4.26 17.54
CA ASP A 22 -5.85 3.56 18.70
C ASP A 22 -5.44 2.08 18.56
N PRO A 23 -4.88 1.46 19.62
CA PRO A 23 -4.37 0.10 19.56
C PRO A 23 -5.47 -0.93 19.20
N ASN A 24 -6.75 -0.55 19.34
CA ASN A 24 -7.92 -1.34 18.96
C ASN A 24 -8.36 -1.14 17.49
N ALA A 25 -7.79 -0.18 16.76
CA ALA A 25 -8.16 0.04 15.37
C ALA A 25 -7.71 -1.16 14.51
N PRO A 26 -8.59 -1.75 13.70
CA PRO A 26 -8.24 -2.90 12.89
C PRO A 26 -7.11 -2.52 11.93
N LYS A 27 -6.15 -3.44 11.79
CA LYS A 27 -4.97 -3.19 10.98
C LYS A 27 -5.39 -3.17 9.52
N ARG A 28 -5.13 -2.05 8.83
CA ARG A 28 -5.43 -1.85 7.40
C ARG A 28 -5.11 -3.08 6.57
N GLY A 29 -6.12 -3.54 5.82
CA GLY A 29 -5.96 -4.61 4.86
C GLY A 29 -4.86 -4.28 3.86
N LEU A 30 -4.06 -5.27 3.50
CA LEU A 30 -2.97 -5.12 2.53
C LEU A 30 -3.55 -5.10 1.12
N SER A 31 -3.17 -4.08 0.32
CA SER A 31 -3.55 -4.04 -1.10
C SER A 31 -2.69 -4.99 -1.93
N ALA A 32 -3.10 -5.24 -3.18
CA ALA A 32 -2.37 -6.12 -4.10
C ALA A 32 -0.93 -5.65 -4.29
N TYR A 33 -0.77 -4.33 -4.41
CA TYR A 33 0.53 -3.68 -4.44
C TYR A 33 1.32 -3.90 -3.14
N MET A 34 0.70 -3.91 -1.96
CA MET A 34 1.43 -4.17 -0.71
C MET A 34 1.90 -5.62 -0.59
N PHE A 35 1.12 -6.60 -1.03
CA PHE A 35 1.58 -7.99 -1.11
C PHE A 35 2.79 -8.12 -2.02
N PHE A 36 2.68 -7.59 -3.24
CA PHE A 36 3.79 -7.56 -4.19
C PHE A 36 5.00 -6.79 -3.65
N ALA A 37 4.78 -5.61 -3.08
CA ALA A 37 5.84 -4.76 -2.56
C ALA A 37 6.52 -5.38 -1.35
N ASN A 38 5.84 -6.12 -0.48
CA ASN A 38 6.49 -6.81 0.64
C ASN A 38 7.42 -7.91 0.15
N GLU A 39 6.96 -8.72 -0.79
CA GLU A 39 7.74 -9.85 -1.33
C GLU A 39 8.91 -9.35 -2.20
N GLN A 40 8.66 -8.35 -3.03
CA GLN A 40 9.70 -7.76 -3.87
C GLN A 40 10.60 -6.77 -3.12
N ARG A 41 10.17 -6.22 -1.98
CA ARG A 41 11.03 -5.37 -1.14
C ARG A 41 12.23 -6.15 -0.63
N GLU A 42 12.01 -7.39 -0.18
CA GLU A 42 13.12 -8.25 0.25
C GLU A 42 14.03 -8.55 -0.93
N ASN A 43 13.48 -9.05 -2.04
CA ASN A 43 14.25 -9.31 -3.26
C ASN A 43 15.07 -8.09 -3.71
N VAL A 44 14.46 -6.91 -3.82
CA VAL A 44 15.14 -5.68 -4.25
C VAL A 44 16.21 -5.24 -3.26
N ARG A 45 16.01 -5.45 -1.95
CA ARG A 45 17.01 -5.14 -0.91
C ARG A 45 18.16 -6.14 -0.90
N GLU A 46 17.90 -7.41 -1.22
CA GLU A 46 18.91 -8.45 -1.37
C GLU A 46 19.72 -8.25 -2.65
N GLU A 47 19.07 -7.94 -3.77
CA GLU A 47 19.72 -7.59 -5.04
C GLU A 47 20.53 -6.29 -4.93
N ASN A 48 20.08 -5.35 -4.11
CA ASN A 48 20.69 -4.03 -3.93
C ASN A 48 20.94 -3.75 -2.45
N PRO A 49 21.96 -4.37 -1.84
CA PRO A 49 22.31 -4.07 -0.47
C PRO A 49 22.76 -2.60 -0.37
N GLY A 50 22.01 -1.79 0.39
CA GLY A 50 22.36 -0.39 0.68
C GLY A 50 21.51 0.68 -0.02
N ILE A 51 20.52 0.31 -0.84
CA ILE A 51 19.58 1.31 -1.36
C ILE A 51 18.55 1.72 -0.31
N SER A 52 18.16 3.00 -0.33
CA SER A 52 17.21 3.54 0.65
C SER A 52 15.80 3.03 0.40
N PHE A 53 14.97 2.97 1.45
CA PHE A 53 13.57 2.57 1.32
C PHE A 53 12.79 3.39 0.27
N GLY A 54 13.15 4.67 0.09
CA GLY A 54 12.56 5.51 -0.95
C GLY A 54 12.91 5.06 -2.37
N GLN A 55 14.14 4.58 -2.61
CA GLN A 55 14.57 4.01 -3.88
C GLN A 55 13.86 2.67 -4.15
N VAL A 56 13.79 1.80 -3.13
CA VAL A 56 13.05 0.53 -3.20
C VAL A 56 11.60 0.77 -3.60
N GLY A 57 10.92 1.72 -2.95
CA GLY A 57 9.53 2.05 -3.27
C GLY A 57 9.33 2.55 -4.70
N LYS A 58 10.28 3.30 -5.26
CA LYS A 58 10.24 3.73 -6.68
C LYS A 58 10.36 2.53 -7.62
N LEU A 59 11.37 1.67 -7.41
CA LEU A 59 11.61 0.47 -8.20
C LEU A 59 10.41 -0.49 -8.15
N LEU A 60 9.84 -0.71 -6.97
CA LEU A 60 8.65 -1.52 -6.78
C LEU A 60 7.43 -0.95 -7.51
N GLY A 61 7.24 0.37 -7.46
CA GLY A 61 6.16 1.04 -8.17
C GLY A 61 6.29 0.91 -9.69
N GLU A 62 7.50 0.97 -10.22
CA GLU A 62 7.77 0.76 -11.64
C GLU A 62 7.58 -0.71 -12.04
N ARG A 63 8.12 -1.66 -11.26
CA ARG A 63 7.91 -3.10 -11.47
C ARG A 63 6.41 -3.44 -11.45
N TRP A 64 5.64 -2.91 -10.49
CA TRP A 64 4.20 -3.14 -10.41
C TRP A 64 3.41 -2.61 -11.62
N LYS A 65 3.82 -1.45 -12.16
CA LYS A 65 3.23 -0.91 -13.39
C LYS A 65 3.63 -1.70 -14.62
N ALA A 66 4.84 -2.28 -14.62
CA ALA A 66 5.32 -3.16 -15.66
C ALA A 66 4.71 -4.57 -15.60
N LEU A 67 4.19 -5.00 -14.45
CA LEU A 67 3.45 -6.26 -14.33
C LEU A 67 2.15 -6.21 -15.13
N ASN A 68 1.85 -7.32 -15.81
CA ASN A 68 0.58 -7.52 -16.50
C ASN A 68 -0.54 -7.88 -15.52
N ASP A 69 -1.80 -7.64 -15.94
CA ASP A 69 -2.99 -7.99 -15.14
C ASP A 69 -3.02 -9.46 -14.73
N LYS A 70 -2.48 -10.36 -15.56
CA LYS A 70 -2.35 -11.79 -15.21
C LYS A 70 -1.42 -12.03 -14.02
N GLN A 71 -0.35 -11.25 -13.90
CA GLN A 71 0.59 -11.35 -12.79
C GLN A 71 0.05 -10.64 -11.55
N ARG A 72 -0.74 -9.57 -11.74
CA ARG A 72 -1.42 -8.85 -10.65
C ARG A 72 -2.61 -9.62 -10.10
N ALA A 73 -3.34 -10.36 -10.93
CA ALA A 73 -4.54 -11.13 -10.59
C ALA A 73 -4.42 -11.96 -9.30
N PRO A 74 -3.37 -12.79 -9.10
CA PRO A 74 -3.23 -13.54 -7.84
C PRO A 74 -3.03 -12.62 -6.63
N TYR A 75 -2.31 -11.50 -6.78
CA TYR A 75 -2.14 -10.52 -5.69
C TYR A 75 -3.41 -9.72 -5.44
N GLU A 76 -4.18 -9.40 -6.49
CA GLU A 76 -5.46 -8.73 -6.40
C GLU A 76 -6.51 -9.61 -5.74
N ALA A 77 -6.54 -10.92 -6.03
CA ALA A 77 -7.42 -11.87 -5.35
C ALA A 77 -7.08 -11.96 -3.84
N LYS A 78 -5.79 -12.10 -3.50
CA LYS A 78 -5.32 -12.10 -2.10
C LYS A 78 -5.69 -10.79 -1.38
N ALA A 79 -5.48 -9.67 -2.06
CA ALA A 79 -5.81 -8.35 -1.52
C ALA A 79 -7.30 -8.10 -1.40
N ALA A 80 -8.13 -8.60 -2.32
CA ALA A 80 -9.58 -8.49 -2.23
C ALA A 80 -10.10 -9.27 -1.01
N ALA A 81 -9.55 -10.46 -0.76
CA ALA A 81 -9.88 -11.26 0.42
C ALA A 81 -9.49 -10.54 1.73
N ASP A 82 -8.25 -10.03 1.82
CA ASP A 82 -7.75 -9.33 3.01
C ASP A 82 -8.44 -7.96 3.20
N LYS A 83 -8.73 -7.25 2.10
CA LYS A 83 -9.52 -6.02 2.11
C LYS A 83 -10.92 -6.29 2.66
N LYS A 84 -11.58 -7.38 2.24
CA LYS A 84 -12.90 -7.75 2.75
C LYS A 84 -12.86 -8.00 4.26
N ARG A 85 -11.86 -8.74 4.77
CA ARG A 85 -11.66 -8.92 6.21
C ARG A 85 -11.52 -7.57 6.92
N TYR A 86 -10.63 -6.72 6.41
CA TYR A 86 -10.42 -5.39 7.01
C TYR A 86 -11.65 -4.49 6.94
N GLU A 87 -12.43 -4.54 5.86
CA GLU A 87 -13.63 -3.72 5.72
C GLU A 87 -14.70 -4.14 6.73
N ASP A 88 -14.85 -5.45 6.96
CA ASP A 88 -15.73 -6.03 7.98
C ASP A 88 -15.27 -5.66 9.41
N GLU A 89 -13.99 -5.88 9.73
CA GLU A 89 -13.40 -5.49 11.02
C GLU A 89 -13.49 -3.97 11.25
N LYS A 90 -13.30 -3.17 10.20
CA LYS A 90 -13.40 -1.70 10.26
C LYS A 90 -14.83 -1.25 10.46
N GLN A 91 -15.81 -1.90 9.81
CA GLN A 91 -17.22 -1.57 10.03
C GLN A 91 -17.63 -1.87 11.47
N ALA A 92 -17.24 -3.02 12.01
CA ALA A 92 -17.44 -3.35 13.41
C ALA A 92 -16.78 -2.32 14.34
N TYR A 93 -15.51 -1.98 14.10
CA TYR A 93 -14.80 -0.95 14.88
C TYR A 93 -15.44 0.43 14.77
N ASN A 94 -15.92 0.85 13.60
CA ASN A 94 -16.54 2.15 13.43
C ASN A 94 -17.88 2.25 14.18
N ALA A 95 -18.66 1.17 14.20
CA ALA A 95 -19.89 1.08 14.99
C ALA A 95 -19.59 1.14 16.50
N ASP A 96 -18.56 0.41 16.96
CA ASP A 96 -18.12 0.40 18.36
C ASP A 96 -17.60 1.78 18.83
N GLN A 97 -16.93 2.53 17.93
CA GLN A 97 -16.47 3.90 18.20
C GLN A 97 -17.59 4.94 18.19
N GLU A 98 -18.68 4.71 17.45
CA GLU A 98 -19.85 5.59 17.47
C GLU A 98 -20.69 5.39 18.75
N GLU A 99 -20.71 4.18 19.34
CA GLU A 99 -21.44 3.92 20.59
C GLU A 99 -20.69 4.38 21.86
N ASP A 100 -19.35 4.28 21.92
CA ASP A 100 -18.57 4.75 23.09
C ASP A 100 -18.47 6.29 23.18
N SER A 101 -18.83 7.00 22.09
CA SER A 101 -18.84 8.46 22.03
C SER A 101 -20.23 9.08 22.26
N SER A 102 -21.27 8.29 22.59
CA SER A 102 -22.64 8.75 22.85
C SER A 102 -23.09 8.65 24.30
#